data_AF-A0A2I0R4T3-F1
#
_entry.id   AF-A0A2I0R4T3-F1
#
_cell.length_a   1.000
_cell.length_b   1.000
_cell.length_c   1.000
_cell.angle_alpha   90.00
_cell.angle_beta   90.00
_cell.angle_gamma   90.00
#
_symmetry.space_group_name_H-M   'P 1'
#
loop_
_entity.id
_entity.type
_entity.pdbx_description
1 polymer ?
#
loop_
_entity_poly.entity_id
_entity_poly.type
_entity_poly.pdbx_seq_one_letter_code
_entity_poly.pdbx_strand_id
1 'polypeptide(L)'
;MASVRNLKKNVNNMIYDVVDECYSLQLFNESKKEETDAFIDDAADFQEEIMGDIKKANNKADYKAIEEKVVKTQEEWITRLNKMQ
;
A
#
# COMPACT_ATOMS: atom_id res chain seq x y z
N MET A 1 -11.23 9.60 -15.89
CA MET A 1 -12.16 10.13 -14.86
C MET A 1 -11.35 10.61 -13.67
N ALA A 2 -11.78 11.69 -13.01
CA ALA A 2 -11.08 12.24 -11.84
C ALA A 2 -10.93 11.19 -10.71
N SER A 3 -11.91 10.29 -10.53
CA SER A 3 -11.90 9.22 -9.52
C SER A 3 -10.75 8.23 -9.69
N VAL A 4 -10.53 7.69 -10.89
CA VAL A 4 -9.45 6.70 -11.14
C VAL A 4 -8.06 7.32 -10.96
N ARG A 5 -7.90 8.59 -11.33
CA ARG A 5 -6.65 9.32 -11.10
C ARG A 5 -6.39 9.51 -9.60
N ASN A 6 -7.43 9.83 -8.84
CA ASN A 6 -7.34 9.98 -7.39
C ASN A 6 -7.05 8.63 -6.72
N LEU A 7 -7.69 7.54 -7.14
CA LEU A 7 -7.41 6.19 -6.64
C LEU A 7 -5.93 5.82 -6.80
N LYS A 8 -5.35 6.03 -7.99
CA LYS A 8 -3.91 5.78 -8.22
C LYS A 8 -3.01 6.62 -7.33
N LYS A 9 -3.36 7.90 -7.14
CA LYS A 9 -2.62 8.78 -6.22
C LYS A 9 -2.69 8.30 -4.78
N ASN A 10 -3.87 7.88 -4.33
CA ASN A 10 -4.07 7.38 -2.98
C ASN A 10 -3.24 6.11 -2.74
N VAL A 11 -3.25 5.17 -3.69
CA VAL A 11 -2.40 3.96 -3.64
C VAL A 11 -0.93 4.36 -3.54
N ASN A 12 -0.44 5.22 -4.44
CA ASN A 12 0.98 5.62 -4.42
C ASN A 12 1.37 6.32 -3.11
N ASN A 13 0.53 7.21 -2.60
CA ASN A 13 0.80 7.88 -1.32
C ASN A 13 0.87 6.87 -0.17
N MET A 14 -0.08 5.93 -0.12
CA MET A 14 -0.09 4.84 0.87
C MET A 14 1.18 3.99 0.79
N ILE A 15 1.68 3.65 -0.41
CA ILE A 15 2.95 2.94 -0.57
C ILE A 15 4.11 3.78 -0.04
N TYR A 16 4.19 5.06 -0.42
CA TYR A 16 5.27 5.93 0.02
C TYR A 16 5.30 6.11 1.54
N ASP A 17 4.15 6.27 2.17
CA ASP A 17 4.06 6.40 3.63
C ASP A 17 4.58 5.14 4.34
N VAL A 18 4.25 3.94 3.83
CA VAL A 18 4.77 2.68 4.39
C VAL A 18 6.27 2.56 4.20
N VAL A 19 6.78 2.86 3.01
CA VAL A 19 8.21 2.74 2.70
C VAL A 19 9.03 3.72 3.55
N ASP A 20 8.54 4.95 3.74
CA ASP A 20 9.22 5.96 4.57
C ASP A 20 9.26 5.56 6.05
N GLU A 21 8.15 5.04 6.59
CA GLU A 21 8.10 4.52 7.96
C GLU A 21 9.04 3.31 8.13
N CYS A 22 9.07 2.40 7.17
CA CYS A 22 9.98 1.26 7.18
C CYS A 22 11.45 1.69 7.22
N TYR A 23 11.86 2.65 6.37
CA TYR A 23 13.22 3.17 6.41
C TYR A 23 13.53 3.92 7.71
N SER A 24 12.56 4.64 8.27
CA SER A 24 12.70 5.27 9.58
C SER A 24 12.95 4.24 10.68
N LEU A 25 12.19 3.15 10.71
CA LEU A 25 12.39 2.04 11.65
C LEU A 25 13.76 1.39 11.50
N GLN A 26 14.22 1.17 10.27
CA GLN A 26 15.56 0.64 10.00
C GLN A 26 16.66 1.56 10.51
N LEU A 27 16.49 2.88 10.34
CA LEU A 27 17.46 3.89 10.76
C LEU A 27 17.63 3.92 12.28
N PHE A 28 16.55 3.77 13.03
CA PHE A 28 16.58 3.79 14.50
C PHE A 28 16.77 2.41 15.13
N ASN A 29 16.49 1.33 14.40
CA ASN A 29 16.59 -0.04 14.89
C ASN A 29 16.93 -1.03 13.76
N GLU A 30 18.23 -1.30 13.58
CA GLU A 30 18.73 -2.21 12.55
C GLU A 30 18.17 -3.64 12.65
N SER A 31 17.75 -4.09 13.85
CA SER A 31 17.14 -5.43 14.03
C SER A 31 15.79 -5.59 13.31
N LYS A 32 15.16 -4.48 12.92
CA LYS A 32 13.89 -4.45 12.20
C LYS A 32 14.06 -4.55 10.68
N LYS A 33 15.29 -4.56 10.18
CA LYS A 33 15.59 -4.53 8.74
C LYS A 33 14.92 -5.65 7.95
N GLU A 34 15.05 -6.89 8.39
CA GLU A 34 14.44 -8.03 7.67
C GLU A 34 12.91 -7.92 7.61
N GLU A 35 12.28 -7.53 8.73
CA GLU A 35 10.83 -7.38 8.84
C GLU A 35 10.29 -6.22 7.99
N THR A 36 11.04 -5.12 7.91
CA THR A 36 10.69 -3.92 7.14
C THR A 36 10.99 -4.07 5.65
N ASP A 37 12.09 -4.74 5.27
CA ASP A 37 12.39 -5.07 3.87
C ASP A 37 11.27 -5.96 3.28
N ALA A 38 10.85 -6.99 4.03
CA ALA A 38 9.73 -7.83 3.62
C ALA A 38 8.42 -7.05 3.47
N PHE A 39 8.20 -6.01 4.29
CA PHE A 39 7.01 -5.18 4.16
C PHE A 39 7.10 -4.22 2.95
N ILE A 40 8.29 -3.71 2.63
CA ILE A 40 8.51 -2.91 1.42
C ILE A 40 8.21 -3.77 0.17
N ASP A 41 8.65 -5.02 0.16
CA ASP A 41 8.34 -5.96 -0.94
C ASP A 41 6.83 -6.22 -1.06
N ASP A 42 6.14 -6.51 0.07
CA ASP A 42 4.68 -6.68 0.09
C ASP A 42 3.96 -5.42 -0.45
N ALA A 43 4.49 -4.23 -0.14
CA ALA A 43 3.92 -2.97 -0.59
C ALA A 43 4.10 -2.76 -2.11
N ALA A 44 5.26 -3.14 -2.65
CA ALA A 44 5.53 -3.12 -4.09
C ALA A 44 4.61 -4.09 -4.85
N ASP A 45 4.48 -5.33 -4.36
CA ASP A 45 3.60 -6.34 -4.95
C ASP A 45 2.14 -5.88 -4.95
N PHE A 46 1.67 -5.28 -3.85
CA PHE A 46 0.33 -4.71 -3.77
C PHE A 46 0.12 -3.57 -4.77
N GLN A 47 1.13 -2.71 -4.97
CA GLN A 47 1.05 -1.65 -5.96
C GLN A 47 0.89 -2.22 -7.38
N GLU A 48 1.68 -3.22 -7.74
CA GLU A 48 1.58 -3.88 -9.05
C GLU A 48 0.21 -4.53 -9.24
N GLU A 49 -0.28 -5.22 -8.22
CA GLU A 49 -1.59 -5.87 -8.22
C GLU A 49 -2.72 -4.85 -8.48
N ILE A 50 -2.77 -3.77 -7.69
CA ILE A 50 -3.81 -2.75 -7.82
C ILE A 50 -3.72 -2.01 -9.16
N MET A 51 -2.52 -1.73 -9.65
CA MET A 51 -2.35 -1.13 -10.99
C MET A 51 -2.83 -2.08 -12.10
N GLY A 52 -2.59 -3.38 -11.93
CA GLY A 52 -3.13 -4.43 -12.80
C GLY A 52 -4.65 -4.51 -12.77
N ASP A 53 -5.26 -4.46 -11.59
CA ASP A 53 -6.71 -4.49 -11.40
C ASP A 53 -7.37 -3.25 -12.02
N ILE A 54 -6.79 -2.06 -11.78
CA ILE A 54 -7.26 -0.80 -12.39
C ILE A 54 -7.20 -0.87 -13.92
N LYS A 55 -6.18 -1.52 -14.49
CA LYS A 55 -6.06 -1.69 -15.94
C LYS A 55 -7.14 -2.63 -16.51
N LYS A 56 -7.59 -3.62 -15.73
CA LYS A 56 -8.62 -4.59 -16.13
C LYS A 56 -10.06 -4.11 -15.85
N ALA A 57 -10.23 -3.13 -14.97
CA ALA A 57 -11.54 -2.60 -14.56
C ALA A 57 -12.26 -1.87 -15.71
N ASN A 58 -13.51 -2.27 -15.98
CA ASN A 58 -14.31 -1.75 -17.08
C ASN A 58 -15.55 -0.99 -16.61
N ASN A 59 -16.06 -1.30 -15.42
CA ASN A 59 -17.29 -0.72 -14.90
C ASN A 59 -17.09 -0.09 -13.52
N LYS A 60 -18.08 0.69 -13.06
CA LYS A 60 -18.02 1.39 -11.77
C LYS A 60 -17.94 0.44 -10.56
N ALA A 61 -18.52 -0.76 -10.65
CA ALA A 61 -18.45 -1.75 -9.58
C ALA A 61 -17.02 -2.30 -9.43
N ASP A 62 -16.30 -2.53 -10.53
CA ASP A 62 -14.90 -2.96 -10.50
C ASP A 62 -14.03 -1.94 -9.75
N TYR A 63 -14.16 -0.65 -10.07
CA TYR A 63 -13.41 0.40 -9.38
C TYR A 63 -13.77 0.52 -7.90
N LYS A 64 -15.05 0.29 -7.55
CA LYS A 64 -15.50 0.29 -6.14
C LYS A 64 -14.90 -0.88 -5.36
N ALA A 65 -14.84 -2.06 -5.95
CA ALA A 65 -14.20 -3.23 -5.34
C ALA A 65 -12.70 -3.01 -5.12
N ILE A 66 -12.02 -2.35 -6.08
CA ILE A 66 -10.60 -1.97 -5.92
C ILE A 66 -10.43 -0.98 -4.76
N GLU A 67 -11.30 0.03 -4.67
CA GLU A 67 -11.26 1.02 -3.59
C GLU A 67 -11.47 0.37 -2.21
N GLU A 68 -12.46 -0.53 -2.08
CA GLU A 68 -12.70 -1.30 -0.86
C GLU A 68 -11.49 -2.17 -0.47
N LYS A 69 -10.83 -2.80 -1.45
CA LYS A 69 -9.60 -3.55 -1.24
C LYS A 69 -8.47 -2.66 -0.72
N VAL A 70 -8.25 -1.50 -1.34
CA VAL A 70 -7.24 -0.52 -0.91
C VAL A 70 -7.47 -0.07 0.53
N VAL A 71 -8.71 0.29 0.88
CA VAL A 71 -9.05 0.72 2.25
C VAL A 71 -8.79 -0.40 3.27
N LYS A 72 -9.20 -1.64 2.97
CA LYS A 72 -8.97 -2.78 3.86
C LYS A 72 -7.47 -3.04 4.07
N THR A 73 -6.68 -3.03 3.01
CA THR A 73 -5.23 -3.22 3.10
C THR A 73 -4.58 -2.08 3.88
N GLN A 74 -5.05 -0.85 3.74
CA GLN A 74 -4.57 0.29 4.52
C GLN A 74 -4.77 0.08 6.03
N GLU A 75 -5.94 -0.39 6.46
CA GLU A 75 -6.23 -0.68 7.87
C GLU A 75 -5.33 -1.81 8.42
N GLU A 76 -5.10 -2.84 7.62
CA GLU A 76 -4.20 -3.95 7.95
C GLU A 76 -2.75 -3.48 8.09
N TRP A 77 -2.29 -2.62 7.18
CA TRP A 77 -0.94 -2.06 7.18
C TRP A 77 -0.68 -1.11 8.35
N ILE A 78 -1.64 -0.26 8.71
CA ILE A 78 -1.56 0.57 9.92
C ILE A 78 -1.39 -0.32 11.16
N THR A 79 -2.16 -1.40 11.24
CA THR A 79 -2.06 -2.37 12.35
C THR A 79 -0.70 -3.08 12.38
N ARG A 80 -0.13 -3.38 11.20
CA ARG A 80 1.20 -3.98 11.07
C ARG A 80 2.29 -3.00 11.51
N LEU A 81 2.28 -1.76 11.02
CA LEU A 81 3.25 -0.71 11.40
C LEU A 81 3.25 -0.45 12.91
N ASN A 82 2.07 -0.32 13.52
CA ASN A 82 1.94 -0.09 14.96
C ASN A 82 2.52 -1.22 15.83
N LYS A 83 2.69 -2.44 15.28
CA LYS A 83 3.35 -3.56 15.98
C LYS A 83 4.86 -3.58 15.78
N MET A 84 5.36 -2.85 14.78
CA MET A 84 6.78 -2.75 14.46
C MET A 84 7.48 -1.60 15.17
N GLN A 85 6.73 -0.53 15.50
CA GLN A 85 7.12 0.58 16.38
C GLN A 85 7.34 0.11 17.83
#